data_AF-A0A2E8JKZ3-F1
#
_entry.id   AF-A0A2E8JKZ3-F1
#
_cell.length_a   1.000
_cell.length_b   1.000
_cell.length_c   1.000
_cell.angle_alpha   90.00
_cell.angle_beta   90.00
_cell.angle_gamma   90.00
#
_symmetry.space_group_name_H-M   'P 1'
#
loop_
_entity.id
_entity.type
_entity.pdbx_description
1 polymer ?
#
loop_
_entity_poly.entity_id
_entity_poly.type
_entity_poly.pdbx_seq_one_letter_code
_entity_poly.pdbx_strand_id
1 'polypeptide(L)'
;MFANLLKSLLDPEPKELAPSDARLAIAALLVRVARSDNHYAESEIQRINRVLQTRYGLDAAGAAALRQDGETLEQEAPDTVRFSRAIK
;
A
#
# COMPACT_ATOMS: atom_id res chain seq x y z
N MET A 1 12.00 -9.68 1.81
CA MET A 1 11.81 -8.25 2.17
C MET A 1 10.34 -7.97 2.46
N PHE A 2 9.41 -8.28 1.55
CA PHE A 2 7.95 -8.25 1.79
C PHE A 2 7.47 -8.98 3.07
N ALA A 3 8.02 -10.17 3.35
CA ALA A 3 7.69 -10.91 4.56
C ALA A 3 8.08 -10.17 5.87
N ASN A 4 9.13 -9.34 5.86
CA ASN A 4 9.54 -8.57 7.04
C ASN A 4 8.65 -7.35 7.25
N LEU A 5 8.21 -6.72 6.16
CA LEU A 5 7.24 -5.62 6.18
C LEU A 5 5.89 -6.11 6.74
N LEU A 6 5.40 -7.23 6.22
CA LEU A 6 4.16 -7.86 6.72
C LEU A 6 4.30 -8.29 8.19
N LYS A 7 5.44 -8.84 8.59
CA LYS A 7 5.71 -9.21 9.99
C LYS A 7 5.73 -7.99 10.92
N SER A 8 6.33 -6.88 10.50
CA SER A 8 6.40 -5.64 11.27
C SER A 8 5.05 -4.93 11.41
N LEU A 9 4.17 -5.05 10.40
CA LEU A 9 2.80 -4.53 10.43
C LEU A 9 1.84 -5.39 11.28
N LEU A 10 2.18 -6.65 11.50
CA LEU A 10 1.36 -7.65 12.19
C LEU A 10 1.85 -7.97 13.61
N ASP A 11 2.99 -7.42 14.03
CA ASP A 11 3.50 -7.57 15.39
C ASP A 11 2.66 -6.75 16.39
N PRO A 12 2.38 -7.29 17.60
CA PRO A 12 1.57 -6.62 18.63
C PRO A 12 2.19 -5.33 19.17
N GLU A 13 3.46 -5.11 18.88
CA GLU A 13 4.18 -3.87 19.12
C GLU A 13 4.67 -3.39 17.75
N PRO A 14 4.10 -2.31 17.17
CA PRO A 14 4.43 -1.90 15.82
C PRO A 14 5.89 -1.47 15.80
N LYS A 15 6.76 -2.34 15.28
CA LYS A 15 8.13 -1.96 14.95
C LYS A 15 8.03 -0.84 13.93
N GLU A 16 8.77 0.25 14.17
CA GLU A 16 8.91 1.33 13.21
C GLU A 16 9.27 0.70 11.85
N LEU A 17 8.33 0.81 10.92
CA LEU A 17 8.54 0.33 9.56
C LEU A 17 9.71 1.12 8.98
N ALA A 18 10.58 0.43 8.26
CA ALA A 18 11.56 1.14 7.46
C ALA A 18 10.84 2.18 6.57
N PRO A 19 11.41 3.35 6.30
CA PRO A 19 10.73 4.38 5.50
C PRO A 19 10.25 3.90 4.11
N SER A 20 10.93 2.91 3.52
CA SER A 20 10.52 2.22 2.28
C SER A 20 9.26 1.38 2.46
N ASP A 21 9.17 0.69 3.59
CA ASP A 21 8.10 -0.22 3.96
C ASP A 21 6.80 0.55 4.26
N ALA A 22 6.91 1.72 4.90
CA ALA A 22 5.79 2.62 5.12
C ALA A 22 5.22 3.21 3.82
N ARG A 23 6.09 3.56 2.84
CA ARG A 23 5.66 4.05 1.51
C ARG A 23 4.86 3.01 0.76
N LEU A 24 5.35 1.77 0.78
CA LEU A 24 4.71 0.63 0.13
C LEU A 24 3.36 0.29 0.78
N ALA A 25 3.29 0.28 2.12
CA ALA A 25 2.04 0.07 2.84
C ALA A 25 0.97 1.13 2.49
N ILE A 26 1.38 2.41 2.40
CA ILE A 26 0.48 3.50 2.00
C ILE A 26 0.01 3.33 0.55
N ALA A 27 0.90 2.94 -0.37
CA ALA A 27 0.52 2.69 -1.76
C ALA A 27 -0.53 1.57 -1.87
N ALA A 28 -0.33 0.46 -1.15
CA ALA A 28 -1.27 -0.65 -1.12
C ALA A 28 -2.64 -0.26 -0.51
N LEU A 29 -2.65 0.58 0.54
CA LEU A 29 -3.90 1.09 1.11
C LEU A 29 -4.68 1.97 0.11
N LEU A 30 -3.99 2.84 -0.63
CA LEU A 30 -4.62 3.69 -1.65
C LEU A 30 -5.21 2.85 -2.79
N VAL A 31 -4.49 1.82 -3.24
CA VAL A 31 -4.97 0.87 -4.25
C VAL A 31 -6.19 0.11 -3.74
N ARG A 32 -6.18 -0.36 -2.49
CA ARG A 32 -7.31 -1.08 -1.89
C ARG A 32 -8.57 -0.23 -1.80
N VAL A 33 -8.44 1.07 -1.52
CA VAL A 33 -9.58 2.00 -1.54
C VAL A 33 -10.10 2.19 -2.96
N ALA A 34 -9.22 2.39 -3.94
CA ALA A 34 -9.60 2.54 -5.34
C ALA A 34 -10.21 1.25 -5.96
N ARG A 35 -9.95 0.08 -5.38
CA ARG A 35 -10.58 -1.19 -5.80
C ARG A 35 -11.88 -1.51 -5.06
N SER A 36 -12.23 -0.72 -4.05
CA SER A 36 -13.35 -1.05 -3.14
C SER A 36 -14.73 -0.99 -3.79
N ASP A 37 -14.88 -0.21 -4.86
CA ASP A 37 -16.10 -0.11 -5.67
C ASP A 37 -16.13 -1.13 -6.83
N ASN A 38 -15.19 -2.07 -6.84
CA ASN A 38 -14.99 -3.08 -7.88
C ASN A 38 -14.66 -2.50 -9.27
N HIS A 39 -14.32 -1.21 -9.34
CA HIS A 39 -13.99 -0.53 -10.59
C HIS A 39 -12.74 0.33 -10.46
N TYR A 40 -11.58 -0.29 -10.69
CA TYR A 40 -10.32 0.43 -10.68
C TYR A 40 -10.11 1.22 -11.98
N ALA A 41 -10.43 2.51 -11.96
CA ALA A 41 -10.43 3.38 -13.14
C ALA A 41 -9.07 4.04 -13.40
N GLU A 42 -8.80 4.40 -14.66
CA GLU A 42 -7.58 5.13 -15.03
C GLU A 42 -7.45 6.48 -14.31
N SER A 43 -8.58 7.15 -14.04
CA SER A 43 -8.60 8.38 -13.24
C SER A 43 -8.09 8.17 -11.81
N GLU A 44 -8.31 7.00 -11.23
CA GLU A 44 -7.84 6.66 -9.89
C GLU A 44 -6.35 6.33 -9.89
N ILE A 45 -5.87 5.60 -10.90
CA ILE A 45 -4.43 5.36 -11.12
C ILE A 45 -3.69 6.71 -11.19
N GLN A 46 -4.19 7.65 -11.99
CA GLN A 46 -3.59 8.98 -12.11
C GLN A 46 -3.63 9.77 -10.79
N ARG A 47 -4.73 9.65 -10.04
CA ARG A 47 -4.87 10.29 -8.72
C ARG A 47 -3.89 9.71 -7.70
N ILE A 48 -3.75 8.38 -7.63
CA ILE A 48 -2.79 7.70 -6.76
C ILE A 48 -1.37 8.12 -7.12
N ASN A 49 -1.00 8.11 -8.40
CA ASN A 49 0.31 8.54 -8.85
C ASN A 49 0.61 9.98 -8.42
N ARG A 50 -0.33 10.91 -8.61
CA ARG A 50 -0.15 12.31 -8.17
C ARG A 50 0.03 12.44 -6.65
N VAL A 51 -0.71 11.66 -5.87
CA VAL A 51 -0.57 11.63 -4.40
C VAL A 51 0.82 11.10 -4.00
N LEU A 52 1.28 10.00 -4.61
CA LEU A 52 2.59 9.42 -4.32
C LEU A 52 3.74 10.36 -4.73
N GLN A 53 3.63 11.01 -5.89
CA GLN A 53 4.60 12.03 -6.35
C GLN A 53 4.70 13.17 -5.34
N THR A 54 3.55 13.76 -4.96
CA THR A 54 3.50 14.92 -4.05
C THR A 54 4.00 14.55 -2.66
N ARG A 55 3.61 13.38 -2.15
CA ARG A 55 3.91 12.95 -0.78
C ARG A 55 5.37 12.53 -0.60
N TYR A 56 5.99 11.98 -1.63
CA TYR A 56 7.32 11.38 -1.53
C TYR A 56 8.39 12.04 -2.42
N GLY A 57 8.03 13.09 -3.16
CA GLY A 57 8.93 13.77 -4.09
C GLY A 57 9.37 12.87 -5.24
N LEU A 58 8.52 11.92 -5.65
CA LEU A 58 8.82 10.96 -6.72
C LEU A 58 8.51 11.57 -8.09
N ASP A 59 9.23 11.11 -9.10
CA ASP A 59 8.89 11.34 -10.50
C ASP A 59 7.75 10.41 -10.96
N ALA A 60 7.31 10.57 -12.20
CA ALA A 60 6.20 9.78 -12.74
C ALA A 60 6.50 8.28 -12.74
N ALA A 61 7.73 7.89 -13.05
CA ALA A 61 8.16 6.50 -13.06
C ALA A 61 8.20 5.91 -11.64
N GLY A 62 8.79 6.61 -10.68
CA GLY A 62 8.91 6.16 -9.29
C GLY A 62 7.55 6.03 -8.60
N ALA A 63 6.62 6.95 -8.87
CA ALA A 63 5.26 6.86 -8.35
C ALA A 63 4.48 5.69 -8.97
N ALA A 64 4.64 5.46 -10.28
CA ALA A 64 4.01 4.34 -10.97
C ALA A 64 4.56 2.99 -10.46
N ALA A 65 5.88 2.88 -10.24
CA ALA A 65 6.51 1.70 -9.67
C ALA A 65 6.01 1.43 -8.25
N LEU A 66 5.98 2.46 -7.39
CA LEU A 66 5.47 2.32 -6.01
C LEU A 66 3.99 1.92 -5.97
N ARG A 67 3.16 2.43 -6.89
CA ARG A 67 1.77 1.99 -7.06
C ARG A 67 1.69 0.53 -7.48
N GLN A 68 2.52 0.08 -8.44
CA GLN A 68 2.55 -1.31 -8.88
C GLN A 68 2.94 -2.26 -7.76
N ASP A 69 3.95 -1.91 -6.97
CA ASP A 69 4.32 -2.69 -5.78
C ASP A 69 3.16 -2.74 -4.78
N GLY A 70 2.42 -1.63 -4.62
CA GLY A 70 1.20 -1.57 -3.82
C GLY A 70 0.06 -2.44 -4.35
N GLU A 71 -0.09 -2.55 -5.67
CA GLU A 71 -1.04 -3.47 -6.34
C GLU A 71 -0.69 -4.92 -6.12
N THR A 72 0.59 -5.27 -6.26
CA THR A 72 1.09 -6.61 -5.95
C THR A 72 0.85 -6.92 -4.49
N LEU A 73 1.16 -6.00 -3.57
CA LEU A 73 0.91 -6.20 -2.14
C LEU A 73 -0.58 -6.38 -1.81
N GLU A 74 -1.46 -5.64 -2.48
CA GLU A 74 -2.91 -5.77 -2.33
C GLU A 74 -3.44 -7.13 -2.85
N GLN A 75 -2.92 -7.59 -3.99
CA GLN A 75 -3.27 -8.88 -4.58
C GLN A 75 -2.70 -10.07 -3.81
N GLU A 76 -1.47 -9.95 -3.32
CA GLU A 76 -0.76 -11.00 -2.60
C GLU A 76 -1.20 -11.14 -1.16
N ALA A 77 -1.89 -10.14 -0.57
CA ALA A 77 -2.37 -10.21 0.82
C ALA A 77 -3.64 -11.07 0.93
N PRO A 78 -3.54 -12.35 1.33
CA PRO A 78 -4.71 -13.18 1.58
C PRO A 78 -5.14 -12.93 3.03
N ASP A 79 -6.44 -12.82 3.28
CA ASP A 79 -7.04 -12.56 4.60
C ASP A 79 -6.87 -11.14 5.19
N THR A 80 -7.74 -10.28 4.70
CA THR A 80 -8.22 -9.06 5.39
C THR A 80 -8.96 -9.35 6.72
N VAL A 81 -9.12 -10.63 7.10
CA VAL A 81 -9.67 -11.10 8.39
C VAL A 81 -8.73 -10.77 9.57
N ARG A 82 -7.42 -10.60 9.34
CA ARG A 82 -6.48 -10.19 10.41
C ARG A 82 -6.53 -8.69 10.71
N PHE A 83 -6.91 -7.86 9.73
CA PHE A 83 -7.12 -6.42 9.90
C PHE A 83 -8.18 -6.10 10.96
N SER A 84 -9.24 -6.92 11.06
CA SER A 84 -10.30 -6.74 12.06
C SER A 84 -9.98 -7.35 13.43
N ARG A 85 -9.00 -8.25 13.53
CA ARG A 85 -8.60 -8.85 14.82
C ARG A 85 -7.65 -7.97 15.62
N ALA A 86 -6.90 -7.07 14.98
CA ALA A 86 -6.02 -6.11 15.66
C ALA A 86 -6.78 -4.96 16.36
N ILE A 87 -8.10 -4.84 16.13
CA ILE A 87 -8.97 -3.82 16.72
C ILE A 87 -9.75 -4.36 17.94
N LYS A 88 -9.59 -5.65 18.29
CA LYS A 88 -10.32 -6.30 19.39
C LYS A 88 -9.43 -6.58 20.59
#